data_AF-F2Z8S6-F1
#
_entry.id   AF-F2Z8S6-F1
#
_cell.length_a   1.000
_cell.length_b   1.000
_cell.length_c   1.000
_cell.angle_alpha   90.00
_cell.angle_beta   90.00
_cell.angle_gamma   90.00
#
_symmetry.space_group_name_H-M   'P 1'
#
loop_
_entity.id
_entity.type
_entity.pdbx_description
1 polymer ?
#
loop_
_entity_poly.entity_id
_entity_poly.type
_entity_poly.pdbx_seq_one_letter_code
_entity_poly.pdbx_strand_id
1 'polypeptide(L)'
;MPIRPENLHRYPRDWPQISARIRFQRAGGRCECTGHCGLAHPGGRCPAVHGELHPDTGSVVGLTTAHLNHTPEDVRDENLLAACQLCHLRIDHGHHRVSRSLTLAARAAAAGQLGLLPETALTRTEPPTPPRPTQGRTPAAALHQLPLPEPEQETKHMARISVKVVPLHPDGTECTHAISPSGKPRDPDAGCAGRRNYAVVCGACGPVDEPHGLRVLAEPAQTAHRDSHKTAPVPATR
;
A
#
# COMPACT_ATOMS: atom_id res chain seq x y z
N MET A 1 12.58 2.90 9.88
CA MET A 1 12.36 2.29 8.55
C MET A 1 12.81 0.84 8.58
N PRO A 2 12.05 -0.12 8.01
CA PRO A 2 12.51 -1.50 7.86
C PRO A 2 13.70 -1.57 6.88
N ILE A 3 14.69 -2.42 7.17
CA ILE A 3 15.82 -2.66 6.27
C ILE A 3 15.31 -3.44 5.08
N ARG A 4 15.65 -2.99 3.86
CA ARG A 4 15.26 -3.69 2.65
C ARG A 4 16.00 -5.03 2.54
N PRO A 5 15.37 -6.11 2.07
CA PRO A 5 16.00 -7.42 1.96
C PRO A 5 17.34 -7.39 1.22
N GLU A 6 17.44 -6.62 0.13
CA GLU A 6 18.66 -6.49 -0.65
C GLU A 6 19.84 -5.89 0.13
N ASN A 7 19.59 -5.13 1.19
CA ASN A 7 20.62 -4.47 2.00
C ASN A 7 20.99 -5.24 3.27
N LEU A 8 20.30 -6.33 3.61
CA LEU A 8 20.54 -7.08 4.84
C LEU A 8 21.99 -7.55 4.97
N HIS A 9 22.63 -7.93 3.87
CA HIS A 9 24.01 -8.40 3.83
C HIS A 9 25.06 -7.34 4.24
N ARG A 10 24.69 -6.05 4.21
CA ARG A 10 25.56 -4.93 4.59
C ARG A 10 25.63 -4.73 6.11
N TYR A 11 24.68 -5.30 6.84
CA TYR A 11 24.63 -5.21 8.29
C TYR A 11 25.35 -6.41 8.91
N PRO A 12 25.96 -6.24 10.09
CA PRO A 12 26.53 -7.36 10.81
C PRO A 12 25.44 -8.35 11.26
N ARG A 13 25.81 -9.61 11.45
CA ARG A 13 24.85 -10.69 11.79
C ARG A 13 24.10 -10.45 13.10
N ASP A 14 24.71 -9.76 14.04
CA ASP A 14 24.16 -9.39 15.36
C ASP A 14 23.42 -8.03 15.34
N TRP A 15 23.10 -7.50 14.16
CA TRP A 15 22.33 -6.27 14.02
C TRP A 15 21.02 -6.24 14.84
N PRO A 16 20.21 -7.31 14.94
CA PRO A 16 19.01 -7.30 15.77
C PRO A 16 19.31 -6.96 17.25
N GLN A 17 20.41 -7.48 17.79
CA GLN A 17 20.87 -7.25 19.16
C GLN A 17 21.39 -5.82 19.31
N ILE A 18 22.22 -5.35 18.38
CA ILE A 18 22.72 -3.96 18.37
C ILE A 18 21.54 -2.98 18.32
N SER A 19 20.60 -3.18 17.40
CA SER A 19 19.44 -2.30 17.26
C SER A 19 18.55 -2.29 18.50
N ALA A 20 18.32 -3.46 19.12
CA ALA A 20 17.54 -3.55 20.35
C ALA A 20 18.23 -2.83 21.52
N ARG A 21 19.55 -3.02 21.67
CA ARG A 21 20.36 -2.32 22.68
C ARG A 21 20.26 -0.81 22.52
N ILE A 22 20.46 -0.28 21.31
CA ILE A 22 20.38 1.16 21.06
C ILE A 22 18.96 1.69 21.39
N ARG A 23 17.90 1.01 20.94
CA ARG A 23 16.53 1.51 21.08
C ARG A 23 15.94 1.39 22.49
N PHE A 24 16.23 0.32 23.19
CA PHE A 24 15.51 -0.01 24.43
C PHE A 24 16.40 -0.02 25.66
N GLN A 25 17.69 -0.32 25.53
CA GLN A 25 18.62 -0.31 26.66
C GLN A 25 19.24 1.08 26.82
N ARG A 26 19.97 1.55 25.80
CA ARG A 26 20.65 2.85 25.81
C ARG A 26 19.64 4.01 25.83
N ALA A 27 18.69 3.99 24.89
CA ALA A 27 17.74 5.08 24.72
C ALA A 27 16.52 5.01 25.66
N GLY A 28 16.36 3.92 26.40
CA GLY A 28 15.23 3.68 27.30
C GLY A 28 13.86 3.71 26.60
N GLY A 29 13.80 3.34 25.31
CA GLY A 29 12.55 3.40 24.54
C GLY A 29 12.11 4.82 24.18
N ARG A 30 12.93 5.86 24.38
CA ARG A 30 12.66 7.24 23.95
C ARG A 30 13.62 7.65 22.84
N CYS A 31 13.18 8.49 21.91
CA CYS A 31 14.03 9.01 20.84
C CYS A 31 15.26 9.77 21.39
N GLU A 32 16.46 9.46 20.91
CA GLU A 32 17.74 10.09 21.27
C GLU A 32 18.05 11.38 20.52
N CYS A 33 17.25 11.75 19.53
CA CYS A 33 17.51 12.95 18.75
C CYS A 33 17.50 14.21 19.64
N THR A 34 18.60 14.95 19.62
CA THR A 34 18.80 16.23 20.32
C THR A 34 18.79 17.44 19.36
N GLY A 35 18.69 17.19 18.05
CA GLY A 35 18.75 18.25 17.02
C GLY A 35 19.25 17.77 15.66
N HIS A 36 19.77 16.53 15.55
CA HIS A 36 20.23 15.93 14.29
C HIS A 36 19.16 15.95 13.18
N CYS A 37 17.88 15.97 13.53
CA CYS A 37 16.76 16.05 12.57
C CYS A 37 16.44 17.48 12.10
N GLY A 38 17.21 18.49 12.52
CA GLY A 38 16.98 19.91 12.21
C GLY A 38 15.75 20.51 12.91
N LEU A 39 15.16 19.82 13.90
CA LEU A 39 14.10 20.36 14.75
C LEU A 39 14.65 20.74 16.12
N ALA A 40 14.13 21.83 16.67
CA ALA A 40 14.32 22.14 18.08
C ALA A 40 13.48 21.17 18.93
N HIS A 41 14.10 20.65 20.00
CA HIS A 41 13.41 19.82 20.98
C HIS A 41 13.39 20.55 22.33
N PRO A 42 12.21 21.04 22.78
CA PRO A 42 12.06 21.58 24.13
C PRO A 42 12.47 20.51 25.14
N GLY A 43 13.47 20.80 25.98
CA GLY A 43 14.08 19.81 26.88
C GLY A 43 15.31 19.08 26.32
N GLY A 44 15.86 19.53 25.18
CA GLY A 44 17.14 19.07 24.63
C GLY A 44 17.09 17.70 23.94
N ARG A 45 15.99 16.96 24.03
CA ARG A 45 15.81 15.63 23.45
C ARG A 45 14.38 15.39 23.03
N CYS A 46 14.17 14.78 21.87
CA CYS A 46 12.86 14.45 21.34
C CYS A 46 11.98 13.74 22.39
N PRO A 47 10.73 14.19 22.60
CA PRO A 47 9.85 13.62 23.63
C PRO A 47 9.21 12.29 23.21
N ALA A 48 9.35 11.86 21.96
CA ALA A 48 8.69 10.66 21.44
C ALA A 48 9.17 9.36 22.12
N VAL A 49 8.24 8.60 22.68
CA VAL A 49 8.46 7.32 23.37
C VAL A 49 7.83 6.18 22.56
N HIS A 50 8.52 5.05 22.43
CA HIS A 50 8.04 3.89 21.67
C HIS A 50 6.69 3.38 22.16
N GLY A 51 5.79 3.09 21.22
CA GLY A 51 4.44 2.57 21.51
C GLY A 51 3.41 3.67 21.84
N GLU A 52 3.87 4.86 22.23
CA GLU A 52 3.01 6.00 22.56
C GLU A 52 2.63 6.82 21.33
N LEU A 53 1.65 7.70 21.47
CA LEU A 53 1.32 8.69 20.43
C LEU A 53 2.38 9.79 20.37
N HIS A 54 2.84 10.11 19.15
CA HIS A 54 3.81 11.17 18.94
C HIS A 54 3.17 12.55 19.19
N PRO A 55 3.78 13.44 20.00
CA PRO A 55 3.20 14.75 20.33
C PRO A 55 2.87 15.63 19.12
N ASP A 56 3.77 15.69 18.13
CA ASP A 56 3.55 16.51 16.92
C ASP A 56 2.70 15.87 15.81
N THR A 57 2.80 14.54 15.61
CA THR A 57 2.20 13.87 14.44
C THR A 57 0.93 13.10 14.79
N GLY A 58 0.72 12.74 16.06
CA GLY A 58 -0.42 11.91 16.50
C GLY A 58 -0.34 10.44 16.08
N SER A 59 0.76 10.01 15.45
CA SER A 59 0.98 8.60 15.07
C SER A 59 1.64 7.81 16.19
N VAL A 60 1.37 6.50 16.27
CA VAL A 60 2.09 5.59 17.18
C VAL A 60 3.59 5.59 16.86
N VAL A 61 4.41 5.83 17.87
CA VAL A 61 5.86 5.97 17.76
C VAL A 61 6.51 4.60 17.63
N GLY A 62 7.16 4.40 16.49
CA GLY A 62 8.07 3.31 16.20
C GLY A 62 9.49 3.83 16.29
N LEU A 63 10.29 3.26 17.19
CA LEU A 63 11.72 3.53 17.24
C LEU A 63 12.49 2.61 16.30
N THR A 64 13.42 3.21 15.57
CA THR A 64 14.39 2.53 14.72
C THR A 64 15.77 3.10 14.96
N THR A 65 16.81 2.35 14.61
CA THR A 65 18.20 2.83 14.71
C THR A 65 18.55 3.57 13.42
N ALA A 66 19.01 4.82 13.53
CA ALA A 66 19.49 5.65 12.43
C ALA A 66 21.03 5.69 12.43
N HIS A 67 21.64 5.66 11.25
CA HIS A 67 23.08 5.87 11.05
C HIS A 67 23.28 7.34 10.67
N LEU A 68 24.08 8.08 11.43
CA LEU A 68 24.28 9.51 11.19
C LEU A 68 25.07 9.80 9.90
N ASN A 69 25.95 8.89 9.50
CA ASN A 69 26.70 8.94 8.23
C ASN A 69 26.05 8.15 7.08
N HIS A 70 24.82 7.66 7.27
CA HIS A 70 24.08 6.83 6.31
C HIS A 70 24.84 5.60 5.76
N THR A 71 25.85 5.11 6.49
CA THR A 71 26.65 3.92 6.15
C THR A 71 26.22 2.72 7.03
N PRO A 72 25.49 1.74 6.49
CA PRO A 72 25.02 0.54 7.20
C PRO A 72 26.09 -0.27 7.94
N GLU A 73 27.30 -0.30 7.41
CA GLU A 73 28.42 -1.06 7.95
C GLU A 73 28.99 -0.42 9.23
N ASP A 74 28.80 0.89 9.41
CA ASP A 74 29.36 1.64 10.53
C ASP A 74 28.42 1.60 11.75
N VAL A 75 28.54 0.52 12.53
CA VAL A 75 27.70 0.26 13.70
C VAL A 75 28.28 0.78 15.02
N ARG A 76 29.25 1.70 14.97
CA ARG A 76 29.83 2.30 16.17
C ARG A 76 28.80 3.13 16.94
N ASP A 77 28.88 3.12 18.26
CA ASP A 77 27.89 3.76 19.14
C ASP A 77 27.72 5.27 18.88
N GLU A 78 28.79 5.96 18.49
CA GLU A 78 28.77 7.38 18.13
C GLU A 78 28.02 7.66 16.82
N ASN A 79 27.93 6.69 15.91
CA ASN A 79 27.24 6.82 14.63
C ASN A 79 25.76 6.39 14.70
N LEU A 80 25.38 5.63 15.72
CA LEU A 80 24.03 5.12 15.89
C LEU A 80 23.18 6.01 16.80
N LEU A 81 21.93 6.20 16.39
CA LEU A 81 20.93 6.98 17.13
C LEU A 81 19.60 6.22 17.20
N ALA A 82 19.00 6.07 18.38
CA ALA A 82 17.60 5.66 18.46
C ALA A 82 16.68 6.81 18.00
N ALA A 83 15.99 6.66 16.87
CA ALA A 83 15.17 7.70 16.28
C ALA A 83 13.70 7.25 16.10
N CYS A 84 12.76 8.14 16.43
CA CYS A 84 11.36 8.00 16.03
C CYS A 84 11.21 8.16 14.51
N GLN A 85 10.08 7.76 13.94
CA GLN A 85 9.87 7.83 12.48
C GLN A 85 10.08 9.25 11.93
N LEU A 86 9.58 10.28 12.63
CA LEU A 86 9.74 11.68 12.20
C LEU A 86 11.21 12.10 12.18
N CYS A 87 11.95 11.85 13.26
CA CYS A 87 13.35 12.26 13.36
C CYS A 87 14.23 11.47 12.38
N HIS A 88 14.00 10.16 12.23
CA HIS A 88 14.76 9.32 11.31
C HIS A 88 14.60 9.80 9.85
N LEU A 89 13.36 10.02 9.39
CA LEU A 89 13.10 10.51 8.03
C LEU A 89 13.71 11.89 7.76
N ARG A 90 13.85 12.73 8.80
CA ARG A 90 14.50 14.04 8.71
C ARG A 90 16.02 13.92 8.64
N ILE A 91 16.63 13.03 9.41
CA ILE A 91 18.07 12.72 9.34
C ILE A 91 18.40 12.18 7.94
N ASP A 92 17.55 11.31 7.38
CA ASP A 92 17.75 10.71 6.06
C ASP A 92 17.35 11.62 4.88
N HIS A 93 16.86 12.84 5.14
CA HIS A 93 16.28 13.69 4.10
C HIS A 93 17.26 13.98 2.95
N GLY A 94 18.48 14.41 3.29
CA GLY A 94 19.53 14.71 2.32
C GLY A 94 19.91 13.47 1.50
N HIS A 95 20.21 12.38 2.19
CA HIS A 95 20.54 11.09 1.60
C HIS A 95 19.46 10.60 0.63
N HIS A 96 18.20 10.57 1.07
CA HIS A 96 17.08 10.14 0.23
C HIS A 96 16.89 11.01 -1.01
N ARG A 97 17.16 12.32 -0.92
CA ARG A 97 17.09 13.22 -2.08
C ARG A 97 18.18 12.90 -3.10
N VAL A 98 19.39 12.58 -2.64
CA VAL A 98 20.50 12.13 -3.50
C VAL A 98 20.20 10.76 -4.11
N SER A 99 19.84 9.75 -3.31
CA SER A 99 19.52 8.40 -3.82
C SER A 99 18.37 8.41 -4.81
N ARG A 100 17.33 9.23 -4.58
CA ARG A 100 16.22 9.42 -5.52
C ARG A 100 16.71 10.05 -6.83
N SER A 101 17.55 11.08 -6.77
CA SER A 101 18.14 11.70 -7.97
C SER A 101 18.92 10.68 -8.81
N LEU A 102 19.76 9.87 -8.15
CA LEU A 102 20.53 8.80 -8.81
C LEU A 102 19.62 7.75 -9.45
N THR A 103 18.62 7.27 -8.71
CA THR A 103 17.66 6.28 -9.22
C THR A 103 16.88 6.81 -10.43
N LEU A 104 16.45 8.08 -10.40
CA LEU A 104 15.74 8.70 -11.51
C LEU A 104 16.67 8.91 -12.73
N ALA A 105 17.90 9.35 -12.51
CA ALA A 105 18.89 9.51 -13.57
C ALA A 105 19.21 8.17 -14.26
N ALA A 106 19.43 7.11 -13.48
CA ALA A 106 19.67 5.76 -14.01
C ALA A 106 18.47 5.24 -14.83
N ARG A 107 17.23 5.50 -14.37
CA ARG A 107 16.01 5.14 -15.12
C ARG A 107 15.88 5.91 -16.42
N ALA A 108 16.15 7.23 -16.40
CA ALA A 108 16.13 8.06 -17.59
C ALA A 108 17.18 7.59 -18.62
N ALA A 109 18.40 7.31 -18.17
CA ALA A 109 19.46 6.77 -19.02
C ALA A 109 19.08 5.41 -19.62
N ALA A 110 18.49 4.50 -18.84
CA ALA A 110 17.98 3.22 -19.33
C ALA A 110 16.84 3.38 -20.36
N ALA A 111 16.07 4.47 -20.28
CA ALA A 111 15.05 4.84 -21.25
C ALA A 111 15.58 5.63 -22.46
N GLY A 112 16.91 5.80 -22.58
CA GLY A 112 17.55 6.49 -23.70
C GLY A 112 17.61 8.02 -23.59
N GLN A 113 17.26 8.60 -22.43
CA GLN A 113 17.40 10.03 -22.19
C GLN A 113 18.83 10.35 -21.71
N LEU A 114 19.57 11.12 -22.51
CA LEU A 114 20.90 11.60 -22.15
C LEU A 114 20.80 12.79 -21.18
N GLY A 115 21.66 12.78 -20.15
CA GLY A 115 21.82 13.92 -19.27
C GLY A 115 22.42 15.12 -20.01
N LEU A 116 22.00 16.33 -19.65
CA LEU A 116 22.51 17.58 -20.24
C LEU A 116 24.00 17.83 -19.93
N LEU A 117 24.52 17.20 -18.87
CA LEU A 117 25.91 17.30 -18.43
C LEU A 117 26.46 15.89 -18.17
N PRO A 118 27.76 15.66 -18.42
CA PRO A 118 28.39 14.38 -18.07
C PRO A 118 28.35 14.18 -16.54
N GLU A 119 28.03 12.95 -16.08
CA GLU A 119 27.91 12.65 -14.64
C GLU A 119 29.18 12.99 -13.84
N THR A 120 30.36 12.87 -14.46
CA THR A 120 31.65 13.20 -13.86
C THR A 120 31.81 14.67 -13.48
N ALA A 121 31.01 15.57 -14.06
CA ALA A 121 31.08 17.00 -13.79
C ALA A 121 30.17 17.45 -12.61
N LEU A 122 29.29 16.58 -12.11
CA LEU A 122 28.30 16.94 -11.08
C LEU A 122 28.63 16.27 -9.74
N THR A 123 29.17 17.05 -8.80
CA THR A 123 29.28 16.61 -7.41
C THR A 123 27.89 16.66 -6.75
N ARG A 124 27.34 15.50 -6.37
CA ARG A 124 26.08 15.42 -5.61
C ARG A 124 26.38 15.56 -4.12
N THR A 125 26.17 16.75 -3.57
CA THR A 125 26.22 17.00 -2.13
C THR A 125 24.87 16.70 -1.48
N GLU A 126 24.88 16.07 -0.31
CA GLU A 126 23.66 15.88 0.47
C GLU A 126 23.13 17.24 0.96
N PRO A 127 21.92 17.65 0.57
CA PRO A 127 21.38 18.92 1.01
C PRO A 127 21.02 18.84 2.50
N PRO A 128 21.19 19.94 3.25
CA PRO A 128 20.83 19.97 4.66
C PRO A 128 19.34 19.69 4.84
N THR A 129 18.98 19.10 5.98
CA THR A 129 17.58 18.89 6.34
C THR A 129 16.88 20.25 6.46
N PRO A 130 15.77 20.48 5.72
CA PRO A 130 15.11 21.76 5.74
C PRO A 130 14.49 22.06 7.13
N PRO A 131 14.41 23.34 7.52
CA PRO A 131 13.70 23.72 8.73
C PRO A 131 12.24 23.28 8.65
N ARG A 132 11.59 23.09 9.80
CA ARG A 132 10.15 22.85 9.78
C ARG A 132 9.46 24.05 9.13
N PRO A 133 8.58 23.85 8.13
CA PRO A 133 7.74 24.94 7.66
C PRO A 133 6.95 25.48 8.87
N THR A 134 7.01 26.79 9.07
CA THR A 134 6.35 27.51 10.17
C THR A 134 4.85 27.63 9.96
N GLN A 135 4.32 27.09 8.86
CA GLN A 135 2.89 27.09 8.61
C GLN A 135 2.22 26.32 9.75
N GLY A 136 1.56 27.09 10.62
CA GLY A 136 0.62 26.54 11.58
C GLY A 136 -0.24 25.58 10.80
N ARG A 137 -0.27 24.33 11.23
CA ARG A 137 -1.17 23.34 10.67
C ARG A 137 -2.55 23.95 10.89
N THR A 138 -3.16 24.50 9.84
CA THR A 138 -4.59 24.77 9.88
C THR A 138 -5.19 23.45 10.33
N PRO A 139 -6.04 23.41 11.37
CA PRO A 139 -6.87 22.23 11.59
C PRO A 139 -7.46 21.85 10.24
N ALA A 140 -7.68 20.57 9.97
CA ALA A 140 -8.24 20.10 8.70
C ALA A 140 -9.67 20.65 8.38
N ALA A 141 -10.13 21.68 9.10
CA ALA A 141 -11.29 22.47 8.78
C ALA A 141 -10.87 23.68 7.90
N ALA A 142 -11.53 23.80 6.75
CA ALA A 142 -11.37 24.85 5.75
C ALA A 142 -10.31 24.65 4.65
N LEU A 143 -9.98 23.40 4.29
CA LEU A 143 -9.85 23.16 2.84
C LEU A 143 -11.23 23.46 2.26
N HIS A 144 -11.30 24.40 1.32
CA HIS A 144 -12.52 24.89 0.71
C HIS A 144 -13.47 23.73 0.42
N GLN A 145 -14.60 23.70 1.13
CA GLN A 145 -15.80 23.06 0.61
C GLN A 145 -16.14 23.84 -0.66
N LEU A 146 -15.64 23.36 -1.80
CA LEU A 146 -16.46 23.41 -3.00
C LEU A 146 -17.82 22.86 -2.55
N PRO A 147 -18.93 23.59 -2.76
CA PRO A 147 -20.24 23.05 -2.42
C PRO A 147 -20.39 21.80 -3.27
N LEU A 148 -20.13 20.65 -2.64
CA LEU A 148 -20.62 19.40 -3.16
C LEU A 148 -22.14 19.60 -3.18
N PRO A 149 -22.81 19.34 -4.31
CA PRO A 149 -24.26 19.38 -4.32
C PRO A 149 -24.75 18.54 -3.14
N GLU A 150 -25.61 19.14 -2.32
CA GLU A 150 -26.25 18.45 -1.20
C GLU A 150 -26.62 17.05 -1.67
N PRO A 151 -26.23 15.98 -0.95
CA PRO A 151 -26.62 14.65 -1.36
C PRO A 151 -28.14 14.65 -1.34
N GLU A 152 -28.75 14.68 -2.53
CA GLU A 152 -30.13 14.33 -2.68
C GLU A 152 -30.28 13.03 -1.90
N GLN A 153 -31.08 13.07 -0.84
CA GLN A 153 -31.46 11.88 -0.10
C GLN A 153 -32.38 11.08 -1.00
N GLU A 154 -31.85 10.62 -2.14
CA GLU A 154 -32.44 9.58 -2.93
C GLU A 154 -32.21 8.32 -2.11
N THR A 155 -33.19 8.01 -1.27
CA THR A 155 -33.38 6.68 -0.72
C THR A 155 -33.67 5.74 -1.88
N LYS A 156 -32.67 5.46 -2.71
CA LYS A 156 -32.72 4.44 -3.75
C LYS A 156 -32.67 3.13 -3.00
N HIS A 157 -33.85 2.61 -2.69
CA HIS A 157 -34.06 1.20 -2.38
C HIS A 157 -33.58 0.40 -3.60
N MET A 158 -32.27 0.17 -3.66
CA MET A 158 -31.67 -0.74 -4.62
C MET A 158 -32.02 -2.14 -4.11
N ALA A 159 -33.03 -2.75 -4.73
CA ALA A 159 -33.31 -4.16 -4.56
C ALA A 159 -31.98 -4.93 -4.73
N ARG A 160 -31.59 -5.73 -3.74
CA ARG A 160 -30.33 -6.50 -3.75
C ARG A 160 -30.42 -7.60 -4.80
N ILE A 161 -30.18 -7.27 -6.06
CA ILE A 161 -30.10 -8.26 -7.14
C ILE A 161 -28.73 -8.95 -7.06
N SER A 162 -28.74 -10.29 -7.01
CA SER A 162 -27.52 -11.09 -7.09
C SER A 162 -27.35 -11.67 -8.49
N VAL A 163 -26.23 -11.38 -9.14
CA VAL A 163 -25.86 -11.95 -10.44
C VAL A 163 -24.63 -12.84 -10.24
N LYS A 164 -24.70 -14.13 -10.58
CA LYS A 164 -23.65 -15.13 -10.32
C LYS A 164 -23.31 -15.92 -11.58
N VAL A 165 -22.05 -16.31 -11.74
CA VAL A 165 -21.62 -17.26 -12.77
C VAL A 165 -21.65 -18.67 -12.19
N VAL A 166 -22.53 -19.52 -12.70
CA VAL A 166 -22.74 -20.90 -12.22
C VAL A 166 -22.18 -21.94 -13.20
N PRO A 167 -21.57 -23.02 -12.70
CA PRO A 167 -21.21 -24.20 -13.50
C PRO A 167 -22.43 -24.99 -13.94
N LEU A 168 -22.50 -25.38 -15.21
CA LEU A 168 -23.55 -26.26 -15.71
C LEU A 168 -23.03 -27.60 -16.24
N HIS A 169 -23.80 -28.64 -15.97
CA HIS A 169 -23.70 -29.96 -16.58
C HIS A 169 -24.24 -29.98 -18.03
N PRO A 170 -23.96 -31.03 -18.82
CA PRO A 170 -24.51 -31.18 -20.17
C PRO A 170 -26.03 -31.20 -20.23
N ASP A 171 -26.69 -31.59 -19.14
CA ASP A 171 -28.15 -31.61 -18.97
C ASP A 171 -28.73 -30.26 -18.49
N GLY A 172 -27.88 -29.25 -18.28
CA GLY A 172 -28.27 -27.91 -17.84
C GLY A 172 -28.40 -27.75 -16.32
N THR A 173 -28.10 -28.77 -15.52
CA THR A 173 -28.14 -28.69 -14.06
C THR A 173 -26.89 -28.03 -13.47
N GLU A 174 -27.01 -27.36 -12.32
CA GLU A 174 -25.88 -26.69 -11.66
C GLU A 174 -24.92 -27.69 -11.02
N CYS A 175 -23.62 -27.57 -11.30
CA CYS A 175 -22.60 -28.42 -10.69
C CYS A 175 -22.13 -27.86 -9.35
N THR A 176 -22.56 -28.46 -8.25
CA THR A 176 -22.19 -28.03 -6.88
C THR A 176 -20.95 -28.73 -6.31
N HIS A 177 -20.28 -29.58 -7.09
CA HIS A 177 -19.21 -30.45 -6.63
C HIS A 177 -17.80 -29.95 -6.99
N ALA A 178 -16.78 -30.48 -6.30
CA ALA A 178 -15.38 -30.14 -6.56
C ALA A 178 -14.90 -30.73 -7.90
N ILE A 179 -14.64 -29.85 -8.87
CA ILE A 179 -14.15 -30.22 -10.21
C ILE A 179 -12.66 -29.91 -10.39
N SER A 180 -12.03 -30.68 -11.27
CA SER A 180 -10.68 -30.42 -11.77
C SER A 180 -10.66 -29.25 -12.77
N PRO A 181 -9.50 -28.66 -13.08
CA PRO A 181 -9.40 -27.61 -14.10
C PRO A 181 -9.94 -28.02 -15.48
N SER A 182 -9.93 -29.33 -15.79
CA SER A 182 -10.46 -29.90 -17.03
C SER A 182 -11.98 -30.13 -17.02
N GLY A 183 -12.70 -29.73 -15.97
CA GLY A 183 -14.15 -29.85 -15.87
C GLY A 183 -14.69 -31.20 -15.41
N LYS A 184 -13.82 -32.21 -15.22
CA LYS A 184 -14.21 -33.52 -14.65
C LYS A 184 -14.26 -33.47 -13.12
N PRO A 185 -15.15 -34.22 -12.45
CA PRO A 185 -15.18 -34.31 -10.99
C PRO A 185 -13.83 -34.80 -10.46
N ARG A 186 -13.35 -34.25 -9.34
CA ARG A 186 -12.15 -34.75 -8.68
C ARG A 186 -12.40 -36.07 -7.93
N ASP A 187 -13.65 -36.31 -7.55
CA ASP A 187 -14.10 -37.54 -6.91
C ASP A 187 -14.84 -38.42 -7.95
N PRO A 188 -14.33 -39.62 -8.27
CA PRO A 188 -14.95 -40.52 -9.23
C PRO A 188 -16.30 -41.10 -8.76
N ASP A 189 -16.57 -41.11 -7.44
CA ASP A 189 -17.82 -41.65 -6.88
C ASP A 189 -18.95 -40.61 -6.82
N ALA A 190 -18.68 -39.36 -7.21
CA ALA A 190 -19.66 -38.27 -7.21
C ALA A 190 -20.77 -38.42 -8.29
N GLY A 191 -20.73 -39.48 -9.13
CA GLY A 191 -21.75 -39.78 -10.14
C GLY A 191 -21.95 -38.66 -11.18
N CYS A 192 -21.00 -37.75 -11.28
CA CYS A 192 -21.17 -36.46 -11.93
C CYS A 192 -20.65 -36.51 -13.37
N ALA A 193 -21.51 -36.18 -14.34
CA ALA A 193 -21.20 -36.27 -15.79
C ALA A 193 -20.12 -35.28 -16.28
N GLY A 194 -19.62 -34.42 -15.38
CA GLY A 194 -18.65 -33.36 -15.69
C GLY A 194 -19.32 -32.04 -16.07
N ARG A 195 -18.57 -30.95 -15.92
CA ARG A 195 -19.01 -29.61 -16.29
C ARG A 195 -18.79 -29.39 -17.79
N ARG A 196 -19.81 -28.85 -18.46
CA ARG A 196 -19.71 -28.46 -19.88
C ARG A 196 -19.44 -26.97 -20.02
N ASN A 197 -20.27 -26.14 -19.38
CA ASN A 197 -20.34 -24.69 -19.64
C ASN A 197 -20.51 -23.86 -18.34
N TYR A 198 -20.59 -22.54 -18.50
CA TYR A 198 -20.82 -21.53 -17.46
C TYR A 198 -22.00 -20.66 -17.87
N ALA A 199 -23.00 -20.50 -17.02
CA ALA A 199 -24.10 -19.57 -17.26
C ALA A 199 -24.06 -18.40 -16.27
N VAL A 200 -24.45 -17.22 -16.74
CA VAL A 200 -24.69 -16.06 -15.87
C VAL A 200 -26.15 -16.13 -15.42
N VAL A 201 -26.40 -16.16 -14.12
CA VAL A 201 -27.76 -16.21 -13.56
C VAL A 201 -27.99 -14.99 -12.69
N CYS A 202 -29.04 -14.24 -13.01
CA CYS A 202 -29.51 -13.09 -12.27
C CYS A 202 -30.74 -13.48 -11.44
N GLY A 203 -30.76 -13.13 -10.15
CA GLY A 203 -31.89 -13.42 -9.28
C GLY A 203 -33.21 -12.74 -9.67
N ALA A 204 -33.16 -11.71 -10.52
CA ALA A 204 -34.34 -11.01 -11.03
C ALA A 204 -34.72 -11.41 -12.47
N CYS A 205 -33.74 -11.75 -13.32
CA CYS A 205 -33.95 -12.01 -14.75
C CYS A 205 -33.84 -13.49 -15.14
N GLY A 206 -33.37 -14.36 -14.25
CA GLY A 206 -33.06 -15.75 -14.60
C GLY A 206 -31.73 -15.89 -15.36
N PRO A 207 -31.56 -16.92 -16.21
CA PRO A 207 -30.38 -17.09 -17.05
C PRO A 207 -30.22 -15.92 -18.02
N VAL A 208 -29.03 -15.34 -18.03
CA VAL A 208 -28.66 -14.20 -18.86
C VAL A 208 -27.68 -14.69 -19.91
N ASP A 209 -28.04 -14.51 -21.16
CA ASP A 209 -27.28 -14.92 -22.35
C ASP A 209 -27.04 -16.44 -22.47
N GLU A 210 -26.42 -16.84 -23.58
CA GLU A 210 -26.07 -18.23 -23.84
C GLU A 210 -24.89 -18.69 -22.95
N PRO A 211 -24.88 -19.98 -22.53
CA PRO A 211 -23.79 -20.50 -21.70
C PRO A 211 -22.42 -20.43 -22.37
N HIS A 212 -21.42 -19.93 -21.66
CA HIS A 212 -20.06 -19.79 -22.13
C HIS A 212 -19.21 -21.04 -21.84
N GLY A 213 -18.28 -21.36 -22.74
CA GLY A 213 -17.38 -22.53 -22.56
C GLY A 213 -16.35 -22.37 -21.42
N LEU A 214 -16.02 -21.14 -21.01
CA LEU A 214 -15.02 -20.85 -19.97
C LEU A 214 -15.51 -19.75 -19.03
N ARG A 215 -15.10 -19.80 -17.76
CA ARG A 215 -15.49 -18.80 -16.73
C ARG A 215 -15.13 -17.38 -17.13
N VAL A 216 -13.91 -17.21 -17.61
CA VAL A 216 -13.33 -15.91 -17.94
C VAL A 216 -14.13 -15.22 -19.04
N LEU A 217 -14.83 -16.00 -19.89
CA LEU A 217 -15.70 -15.47 -20.94
C LEU A 217 -17.10 -15.09 -20.41
N ALA A 218 -17.54 -15.66 -19.29
CA ALA A 218 -18.82 -15.34 -18.63
C ALA A 218 -18.73 -14.12 -17.68
N GLU A 219 -17.53 -13.77 -17.19
CA GLU A 219 -17.32 -12.67 -16.24
C GLU A 219 -17.62 -11.27 -16.84
N PRO A 220 -17.25 -10.96 -18.11
CA PRO A 220 -17.68 -9.74 -18.78
C PRO A 220 -19.20 -9.65 -18.94
N ALA A 221 -19.87 -10.75 -19.33
CA ALA A 221 -21.34 -10.79 -19.47
C ALA A 221 -22.05 -10.59 -18.12
N GLN A 222 -21.52 -11.20 -17.04
CA GLN A 222 -21.99 -10.97 -15.67
C GLN A 222 -21.89 -9.49 -15.27
N THR A 223 -20.78 -8.84 -15.61
CA THR A 223 -20.55 -7.43 -15.27
C THR A 223 -21.47 -6.51 -16.07
N ALA A 224 -21.55 -6.71 -17.39
CA ALA A 224 -22.42 -5.93 -18.26
C ALA A 224 -23.89 -6.01 -17.82
N HIS A 225 -24.38 -7.21 -17.49
CA HIS A 225 -25.75 -7.38 -17.00
C HIS A 225 -25.96 -6.79 -15.61
N ARG A 226 -25.00 -6.90 -14.70
CA ARG A 226 -25.09 -6.23 -13.40
C ARG A 226 -25.17 -4.71 -13.56
N ASP A 227 -24.45 -4.17 -14.52
CA ASP A 227 -24.41 -2.73 -14.76
C ASP A 227 -25.69 -2.24 -15.47
N SER A 228 -26.39 -3.07 -16.25
CA SER A 228 -27.72 -2.71 -16.78
C SER A 228 -28.78 -2.53 -15.68
N HIS A 229 -28.67 -3.24 -14.56
CA HIS A 229 -29.53 -3.01 -13.38
C HIS A 229 -29.18 -1.72 -12.63
N LYS A 230 -27.98 -1.16 -12.84
CA LYS A 230 -27.59 0.13 -12.24
C LYS A 230 -28.07 1.31 -13.06
N THR A 231 -28.21 1.13 -14.37
CA THR A 231 -28.47 2.23 -15.33
C THR A 231 -29.92 2.30 -15.84
N ALA A 232 -30.72 1.24 -15.70
CA ALA A 232 -32.13 1.24 -16.09
C ALA A 232 -33.08 1.22 -14.86
N PRO A 233 -34.13 2.05 -14.81
CA PRO A 233 -35.27 1.77 -13.93
C PRO A 233 -36.01 0.53 -14.45
N VAL A 234 -36.49 -0.28 -13.51
CA VAL A 234 -37.24 -1.53 -13.76
C VAL A 234 -38.38 -1.27 -14.76
N PRO A 235 -38.50 -2.02 -15.88
CA PRO A 235 -39.69 -1.94 -16.71
C PRO A 235 -40.88 -2.51 -15.93
N ALA A 236 -41.93 -1.70 -15.77
CA ALA A 236 -43.20 -2.14 -15.21
C ALA A 236 -43.86 -3.13 -16.18
N THR A 237 -43.87 -4.41 -15.83
CA THR A 237 -44.75 -5.40 -16.46
C THR A 237 -46.18 -5.17 -15.95
N ARG A 238 -47.11 -4.97 -16.89
CA ARG A 238 -48.56 -5.02 -16.69
C ARG A 238 -49.02 -6.44 -16.39
#